data_AF-A0A1I2EIG8-F1
#
_entry.id   AF-A0A1I2EIG8-F1
#
_cell.length_a   1.000
_cell.length_b   1.000
_cell.length_c   1.000
_cell.angle_alpha   90.00
_cell.angle_beta   90.00
_cell.angle_gamma   90.00
#
_symmetry.space_group_name_H-M   'P 1'
#
loop_
_entity.id
_entity.type
_entity.pdbx_description
1 polymer ?
#
loop_
_entity_poly.entity_id
_entity_poly.type
_entity_poly.pdbx_seq_one_letter_code
_entity_poly.pdbx_strand_id
1 'polypeptide(L)'
;MSAERAIRRFQARTVLDGLHPARCLALPAPLLERARGSALGRRQLARAALRAQPRVFAPDQERWAAWADEEPWLLWPQAELDAFTRELGAIALGPVVRVTVERADVLFLREALGLEHWRRAQSADAWRGPAPEAVRNMGRALVQRCERDAAALREAVYERGKIEFLGHAGRRDPRLAERLALAYASAPALPCAKEAWLPAATVPALLAALLAPPPDVEAPAEQSHAE
;
A
#
# COMPACT_ATOMS: atom_id res chain seq x y z
N MET A 1 -21.91 10.10 27.11
CA MET A 1 -21.85 9.22 25.92
C MET A 1 -20.90 8.07 26.23
N SER A 2 -21.32 6.80 26.10
CA SER A 2 -20.45 5.65 26.43
C SER A 2 -19.19 5.63 25.55
N ALA A 3 -18.02 5.34 26.14
CA ALA A 3 -16.73 5.20 25.47
C ALA A 3 -16.79 4.23 24.29
N GLU A 4 -17.57 3.16 24.43
CA GLU A 4 -17.83 2.16 23.39
C GLU A 4 -18.49 2.76 22.15
N ARG A 5 -19.43 3.70 22.32
CA ARG A 5 -20.05 4.41 21.18
C ARG A 5 -19.08 5.38 20.51
N ALA A 6 -18.10 5.91 21.23
CA ALA A 6 -17.06 6.77 20.66
C ALA A 6 -16.07 5.97 19.82
N ILE A 7 -15.63 4.81 20.34
CA ILE A 7 -14.74 3.86 19.64
C ILE A 7 -15.40 3.36 18.36
N ARG A 8 -16.66 2.88 18.43
CA ARG A 8 -17.39 2.43 17.23
C ARG A 8 -17.57 3.54 16.19
N ARG A 9 -17.75 4.80 16.61
CA ARG A 9 -17.85 5.96 15.70
C ARG A 9 -16.50 6.33 15.08
N PHE A 10 -15.41 6.20 15.84
CA PHE A 10 -14.05 6.41 15.35
C PHE A 10 -13.69 5.35 14.32
N GLN A 11 -13.90 4.07 14.63
CA GLN A 11 -13.67 2.96 13.71
C GLN A 11 -14.49 3.10 12.42
N ALA A 12 -15.79 3.42 12.52
CA ALA A 12 -16.62 3.70 11.34
C ALA A 12 -16.15 4.92 10.52
N ARG A 13 -15.47 5.90 11.13
CA ARG A 13 -14.84 7.02 10.41
C ARG A 13 -13.61 6.54 9.64
N THR A 14 -12.69 5.84 10.29
CA THR A 14 -11.46 5.39 9.64
C THR A 14 -11.74 4.38 8.52
N VAL A 15 -12.81 3.60 8.69
CA VAL A 15 -13.32 2.70 7.65
C VAL A 15 -13.68 3.45 6.35
N LEU A 16 -14.24 4.65 6.46
CA LEU A 16 -14.65 5.47 5.33
C LEU A 16 -13.52 6.25 4.69
N ASP A 17 -12.58 6.71 5.51
CA ASP A 17 -11.47 7.54 5.04
C ASP A 17 -10.50 6.71 4.18
N GLY A 18 -10.36 5.40 4.46
CA GLY A 18 -9.62 4.45 3.64
C GLY A 18 -10.40 3.81 2.47
N LEU A 19 -11.55 4.37 2.07
CA LEU A 19 -12.33 3.89 0.92
C LEU A 19 -11.99 4.71 -0.33
N HIS A 20 -11.64 4.04 -1.43
CA HIS A 20 -11.30 4.72 -2.67
C HIS A 20 -12.52 5.49 -3.23
N PRO A 21 -12.33 6.73 -3.74
CA PRO A 21 -13.41 7.54 -4.32
C PRO A 21 -14.31 6.82 -5.33
N ALA A 22 -13.72 6.02 -6.22
CA ALA A 22 -14.45 5.23 -7.23
C ALA A 22 -15.44 4.21 -6.63
N ARG A 23 -15.30 3.85 -5.34
CA ARG A 23 -16.22 2.95 -4.63
C ARG A 23 -17.41 3.70 -4.00
N CYS A 24 -17.41 5.03 -4.06
CA CYS A 24 -18.42 5.90 -3.44
C CYS A 24 -19.36 6.52 -4.49
N LEU A 25 -20.49 5.84 -4.78
CA LEU A 25 -21.68 6.40 -5.46
C LEU A 25 -21.46 7.16 -6.79
N ALA A 26 -20.32 7.00 -7.47
CA ALA A 26 -19.95 7.80 -8.65
C ALA A 26 -20.10 9.32 -8.43
N LEU A 27 -19.83 9.81 -7.22
CA LEU A 27 -19.89 11.24 -6.92
C LEU A 27 -18.69 11.98 -7.54
N PRO A 28 -18.88 13.20 -8.08
CA PRO A 28 -17.76 14.09 -8.42
C PRO A 28 -16.81 14.29 -7.23
N ALA A 29 -15.51 14.29 -7.48
CA ALA A 29 -14.48 14.38 -6.43
C ALA A 29 -14.70 15.54 -5.43
N PRO A 30 -15.09 16.77 -5.84
CA PRO A 30 -15.36 17.86 -4.89
C PRO A 30 -16.53 17.57 -3.94
N LEU A 31 -17.55 16.83 -4.38
CA LEU A 31 -18.68 16.43 -3.53
C LEU A 31 -18.29 15.32 -2.57
N LEU A 32 -17.44 14.40 -2.99
CA LEU A 32 -16.90 13.36 -2.11
C LEU A 32 -16.08 13.97 -0.98
N GLU A 33 -15.19 14.92 -1.28
CA GLU A 33 -14.38 15.62 -0.27
C GLU A 33 -15.24 16.38 0.74
N ARG A 34 -16.27 17.10 0.26
CA ARG A 34 -17.26 17.75 1.13
C ARG A 34 -18.02 16.73 1.98
N ALA A 35 -18.38 15.58 1.42
CA ALA A 35 -19.07 14.52 2.14
C ALA A 35 -18.19 13.89 3.23
N ARG A 36 -16.89 13.71 2.98
CA ARG A 36 -15.89 13.26 3.97
C ARG A 36 -15.72 14.25 5.12
N GLY A 37 -15.75 15.56 4.84
CA GLY A 37 -15.73 16.61 5.86
C GLY A 37 -16.99 16.64 6.76
N SER A 38 -18.16 16.27 6.22
CA SER A 38 -19.45 16.36 6.92
C SER A 38 -19.80 15.11 7.75
N ALA A 39 -20.47 15.29 8.89
CA ALA A 39 -21.01 14.17 9.68
C ALA A 39 -22.13 13.42 8.95
N LEU A 40 -23.01 14.14 8.24
CA LEU A 40 -24.10 13.54 7.46
C LEU A 40 -23.56 12.87 6.19
N GLY A 41 -22.63 13.54 5.49
CA GLY A 41 -21.99 13.00 4.29
C GLY A 41 -21.31 11.67 4.56
N ARG A 42 -20.49 11.60 5.62
CA ARG A 42 -19.86 10.34 6.08
C ARG A 42 -20.86 9.23 6.36
N ARG A 43 -22.00 9.52 7.01
CA ARG A 43 -23.05 8.50 7.23
C ARG A 43 -23.60 7.94 5.92
N GLN A 44 -23.78 8.78 4.89
CA GLN A 44 -24.27 8.33 3.59
C GLN A 44 -23.21 7.53 2.83
N LEU A 45 -21.95 7.96 2.88
CA LEU A 45 -20.83 7.21 2.32
C LEU A 45 -20.72 5.82 2.97
N ALA A 46 -20.87 5.71 4.29
CA ALA A 46 -20.81 4.42 4.99
C ALA A 46 -21.94 3.49 4.59
N ARG A 47 -23.15 4.03 4.46
CA ARG A 47 -24.30 3.24 3.99
C ARG A 47 -24.11 2.76 2.56
N ALA A 48 -23.57 3.60 1.69
CA ALA A 48 -23.29 3.23 0.31
C ALA A 48 -22.21 2.14 0.22
N ALA A 49 -21.11 2.31 0.96
CA ALA A 49 -20.04 1.33 1.05
C ALA A 49 -20.54 -0.02 1.59
N LEU A 50 -21.32 0.00 2.67
CA LEU A 50 -21.95 -1.19 3.26
C LEU A 50 -22.87 -1.90 2.27
N ARG A 51 -23.66 -1.17 1.48
CA ARG A 51 -24.53 -1.76 0.45
C ARG A 51 -23.73 -2.39 -0.69
N ALA A 52 -22.64 -1.74 -1.11
CA ALA A 52 -21.80 -2.23 -2.20
C ALA A 52 -20.99 -3.46 -1.79
N GLN A 53 -20.53 -3.53 -0.53
CA GLN A 53 -19.62 -4.57 -0.04
C GLN A 53 -20.01 -5.05 1.37
N PRO A 54 -21.19 -5.68 1.54
CA PRO A 54 -21.73 -6.01 2.86
C PRO A 54 -20.83 -6.98 3.64
N ARG A 55 -20.14 -7.89 2.93
CA ARG A 55 -19.27 -8.91 3.53
C ARG A 55 -17.99 -8.35 4.15
N VAL A 56 -17.55 -7.17 3.70
CA VAL A 56 -16.33 -6.51 4.22
C VAL A 56 -16.65 -5.68 5.47
N PHE A 57 -17.89 -5.18 5.57
CA PHE A 57 -18.31 -4.27 6.64
C PHE A 57 -19.21 -4.91 7.70
N ALA A 58 -19.69 -6.14 7.50
CA ALA A 58 -20.48 -6.90 8.45
C ALA A 58 -20.18 -8.42 8.34
N PRO A 59 -20.17 -9.20 9.44
CA PRO A 59 -20.42 -8.83 10.85
C PRO A 59 -19.14 -8.58 11.70
N ASP A 60 -17.96 -8.48 11.10
CA ASP A 60 -16.66 -8.54 11.81
C ASP A 60 -16.19 -7.18 12.43
N GLN A 61 -17.06 -6.46 13.17
CA GLN A 61 -16.68 -5.20 13.83
C GLN A 61 -15.61 -5.39 14.92
N GLU A 62 -15.66 -6.51 15.66
CA GLU A 62 -14.65 -6.83 16.68
C GLU A 62 -13.31 -7.18 16.03
N ARG A 63 -13.35 -7.89 14.89
CA ARG A 63 -12.16 -8.23 14.12
C ARG A 63 -11.50 -6.98 13.51
N TRP A 64 -12.30 -5.96 13.16
CA TRP A 64 -11.76 -4.68 12.72
C TRP A 64 -10.93 -3.99 13.81
N ALA A 65 -11.38 -4.03 15.07
CA ALA A 65 -10.62 -3.47 16.18
C ALA A 65 -9.27 -4.19 16.34
N ALA A 66 -9.30 -5.53 16.33
CA ALA A 66 -8.08 -6.34 16.42
C ALA A 66 -7.10 -6.06 15.27
N TRP A 67 -7.59 -5.99 14.02
CA TRP A 67 -6.71 -5.64 12.90
C TRP A 67 -6.17 -4.21 12.98
N ALA A 68 -6.94 -3.24 13.44
CA ALA A 68 -6.44 -1.87 13.56
C ALA A 68 -5.29 -1.76 14.57
N ASP A 69 -5.32 -2.59 15.62
CA ASP A 69 -4.26 -2.65 16.63
C ASP A 69 -3.02 -3.43 16.11
N GLU A 70 -3.23 -4.54 15.40
CA GLU A 70 -2.14 -5.36 14.85
C GLU A 70 -1.50 -4.78 13.58
N GLU A 71 -2.31 -4.11 12.75
CA GLU A 71 -1.98 -3.67 11.40
C GLU A 71 -2.33 -2.16 11.26
N PRO A 72 -1.59 -1.26 11.93
CA PRO A 72 -1.92 0.17 12.02
C PRO A 72 -1.93 0.88 10.65
N TRP A 73 -1.26 0.30 9.65
CA TRP A 73 -1.30 0.77 8.26
C TRP A 73 -2.69 0.71 7.63
N LEU A 74 -3.65 -0.03 8.21
CA LEU A 74 -5.06 0.02 7.78
C LEU A 74 -5.71 1.38 7.99
N LEU A 75 -5.14 2.20 8.87
CA LEU A 75 -5.62 3.52 9.20
C LEU A 75 -4.88 4.61 8.41
N TRP A 76 -3.91 4.23 7.57
CA TRP A 76 -3.16 5.19 6.76
C TRP A 76 -4.08 5.97 5.80
N PRO A 77 -3.82 7.27 5.61
CA PRO A 77 -4.40 8.03 4.52
C PRO A 77 -4.16 7.38 3.16
N GLN A 78 -5.06 7.61 2.21
CA GLN A 78 -4.95 7.07 0.84
C GLN A 78 -3.59 7.39 0.19
N ALA A 79 -3.07 8.60 0.41
CA ALA A 79 -1.79 9.02 -0.17
C ALA A 79 -0.61 8.17 0.33
N GLU A 80 -0.62 7.78 1.61
CA GLU A 80 0.40 6.93 2.22
C GLU A 80 0.26 5.48 1.71
N LEU A 81 -0.97 4.97 1.61
CA LEU A 81 -1.23 3.66 0.99
C LEU A 81 -0.74 3.62 -0.47
N ASP A 82 -1.00 4.68 -1.24
CA ASP A 82 -0.55 4.78 -2.64
C ASP A 82 0.96 4.87 -2.74
N ALA A 83 1.62 5.66 -1.89
CA ALA A 83 3.07 5.77 -1.84
C ALA A 83 3.72 4.42 -1.52
N PHE A 84 3.24 3.74 -0.47
CA PHE A 84 3.74 2.43 -0.10
C PHE A 84 3.49 1.39 -1.20
N THR A 85 2.34 1.43 -1.86
CA THR A 85 2.03 0.56 -3.00
C THR A 85 3.03 0.76 -4.15
N ARG A 86 3.40 2.01 -4.47
CA ARG A 86 4.44 2.29 -5.49
C ARG A 86 5.81 1.77 -5.07
N GLU A 87 6.18 1.93 -3.80
CA GLU A 87 7.44 1.40 -3.26
C GLU A 87 7.50 -0.12 -3.39
N LEU A 88 6.44 -0.84 -3.02
CA LEU A 88 6.35 -2.30 -3.16
C LEU A 88 6.51 -2.74 -4.63
N GLY A 89 5.85 -2.05 -5.56
CA GLY A 89 5.98 -2.31 -6.99
C GLY A 89 7.42 -2.13 -7.47
N ALA A 90 8.08 -1.06 -7.05
CA ALA A 90 9.46 -0.78 -7.42
C ALA A 90 10.44 -1.82 -6.86
N ILE A 91 10.28 -2.21 -5.58
CA ILE A 91 11.10 -3.26 -4.95
C ILE A 91 10.88 -4.60 -5.65
N ALA A 92 9.64 -4.95 -6.03
CA ALA A 92 9.33 -6.17 -6.78
C ALA A 92 10.01 -6.19 -8.16
N LEU A 93 10.17 -5.02 -8.80
CA LEU A 93 10.90 -4.89 -10.08
C LEU A 93 12.43 -4.84 -9.89
N GLY A 94 12.93 -4.70 -8.66
CA GLY A 94 14.33 -4.61 -8.30
C GLY A 94 15.27 -5.61 -9.00
N PRO A 95 14.91 -6.91 -9.11
CA PRO A 95 15.75 -7.88 -9.80
C PRO A 95 16.03 -7.55 -11.27
N VAL A 96 15.09 -6.91 -11.98
CA VAL A 96 15.29 -6.48 -13.38
C VAL A 96 16.10 -5.19 -13.42
N VAL A 97 15.77 -4.25 -12.54
CA VAL A 97 16.47 -2.97 -12.41
C VAL A 97 17.97 -3.19 -12.20
N ARG A 98 18.34 -4.07 -11.26
CA ARG A 98 19.75 -4.32 -10.88
C ARG A 98 20.59 -4.99 -11.97
N VAL A 99 19.97 -5.71 -12.90
CA VAL A 99 20.70 -6.38 -14.00
C VAL A 99 20.65 -5.58 -15.32
N THR A 100 19.97 -4.44 -15.33
CA THR A 100 19.86 -3.59 -16.52
C THR A 100 21.10 -2.70 -16.62
N VAL A 101 21.90 -2.91 -17.66
CA VAL A 101 23.16 -2.16 -17.88
C VAL A 101 23.08 -1.22 -19.08
N GLU A 102 22.19 -1.49 -20.02
CA GLU A 102 22.03 -0.68 -21.23
C GLU A 102 21.53 0.72 -20.90
N ARG A 103 22.28 1.74 -21.31
CA ARG A 103 22.01 3.14 -20.93
C ARG A 103 20.58 3.57 -21.27
N ALA A 104 20.08 3.21 -22.45
CA ALA A 104 18.74 3.57 -22.87
C ALA A 104 17.67 2.98 -21.95
N ASP A 105 17.85 1.72 -21.53
CA ASP A 105 16.91 1.03 -20.66
C ASP A 105 17.00 1.53 -19.22
N VAL A 106 18.21 1.86 -18.73
CA VAL A 106 18.39 2.51 -17.42
C VAL A 106 17.68 3.87 -17.37
N LEU A 107 17.84 4.69 -18.42
CA LEU A 107 17.17 5.99 -18.48
C LEU A 107 15.65 5.84 -18.52
N PHE A 108 15.14 4.89 -19.32
CA PHE A 108 13.72 4.57 -19.38
C PHE A 108 13.17 4.12 -18.02
N LEU A 109 13.82 3.18 -17.35
CA LEU A 109 13.38 2.68 -16.04
C LEU A 109 13.44 3.79 -14.97
N ARG A 110 14.46 4.65 -15.00
CA ARG A 110 14.60 5.77 -14.07
C ARG A 110 13.52 6.84 -14.31
N GLU A 111 13.16 7.10 -15.55
CA GLU A 111 12.05 8.00 -15.90
C GLU A 111 10.70 7.44 -15.43
N ALA A 112 10.46 6.15 -15.67
CA ALA A 112 9.23 5.51 -15.24
C ALA A 112 9.12 5.51 -13.70
N LEU A 113 10.10 4.97 -12.97
CA LEU A 113 10.01 4.83 -11.52
C LEU A 113 10.15 6.16 -10.76
N GLY A 114 10.85 7.14 -11.35
CA GLY A 114 11.34 8.29 -10.62
C GLY A 114 12.56 7.95 -9.74
N LEU A 115 13.30 8.98 -9.34
CA LEU A 115 14.63 8.82 -8.72
C LEU A 115 14.59 8.04 -7.39
N GLU A 116 13.58 8.30 -6.55
CA GLU A 116 13.46 7.67 -5.24
C GLU A 116 13.17 6.17 -5.34
N HIS A 117 12.12 5.79 -6.07
CA HIS A 117 11.75 4.39 -6.28
C HIS A 117 12.81 3.62 -7.07
N TRP A 118 13.49 4.26 -8.03
CA TRP A 118 14.65 3.69 -8.70
C TRP A 118 15.75 3.32 -7.71
N ARG A 119 16.11 4.24 -6.79
CA ARG A 119 17.11 3.98 -5.74
C ARG A 119 16.66 2.84 -4.82
N ARG A 120 15.38 2.83 -4.41
CA ARG A 120 14.81 1.75 -3.59
C ARG A 120 14.88 0.39 -4.30
N ALA A 121 14.53 0.33 -5.59
CA ALA A 121 14.62 -0.89 -6.39
C ALA A 121 16.07 -1.41 -6.52
N GLN A 122 17.05 -0.49 -6.58
CA GLN A 122 18.48 -0.82 -6.59
C GLN A 122 18.97 -1.32 -5.24
N SER A 123 18.58 -0.69 -4.13
CA SER A 123 19.14 -0.97 -2.80
C SER A 123 18.42 -2.08 -2.03
N ALA A 124 17.13 -2.30 -2.29
CA ALA A 124 16.35 -3.29 -1.56
C ALA A 124 16.70 -4.72 -2.02
N ASP A 125 17.34 -5.49 -1.14
CA ASP A 125 17.63 -6.90 -1.36
C ASP A 125 16.63 -7.81 -0.61
N ALA A 126 15.38 -7.79 -1.09
CA ALA A 126 14.30 -8.55 -0.49
C ALA A 126 14.56 -10.08 -0.45
N TRP A 127 15.36 -10.60 -1.37
CA TRP A 127 15.68 -12.04 -1.48
C TRP A 127 16.96 -12.43 -0.73
N ARG A 128 17.70 -11.46 -0.18
CA ARG A 128 19.01 -11.68 0.46
C ARG A 128 19.97 -12.43 -0.47
N GLY A 129 20.00 -12.01 -1.74
CA GLY A 129 20.71 -12.70 -2.82
C GLY A 129 19.96 -12.68 -4.15
N PRO A 130 20.32 -13.58 -5.09
CA PRO A 130 19.69 -13.59 -6.40
C PRO A 130 18.22 -13.99 -6.29
N ALA A 131 17.33 -13.14 -6.84
CA ALA A 131 15.91 -13.47 -6.94
C ALA A 131 15.69 -14.73 -7.81
N PRO A 132 14.56 -15.44 -7.67
CA PRO A 132 14.22 -16.56 -8.55
C PRO A 132 14.20 -16.16 -10.02
N GLU A 133 14.59 -17.08 -10.90
CA GLU A 133 14.61 -16.82 -12.35
C GLU A 133 13.23 -16.45 -12.90
N ALA A 134 12.18 -17.12 -12.41
CA ALA A 134 10.80 -16.81 -12.78
C ALA A 134 10.45 -15.33 -12.51
N VAL A 135 10.83 -14.79 -11.35
CA VAL A 135 10.59 -13.37 -11.01
C VAL A 135 11.33 -12.44 -11.96
N ARG A 136 12.59 -12.74 -12.29
CA ARG A 136 13.36 -11.95 -13.27
C ARG A 136 12.71 -11.96 -14.65
N ASN A 137 12.25 -13.13 -15.10
CA ASN A 137 11.63 -13.29 -16.42
C ASN A 137 10.28 -12.56 -16.47
N MET A 138 9.46 -12.67 -15.42
CA MET A 138 8.20 -11.94 -15.32
C MET A 138 8.40 -10.43 -15.28
N GLY A 139 9.39 -9.93 -14.54
CA GLY A 139 9.73 -8.52 -14.53
C GLY A 139 10.21 -8.03 -15.91
N ARG A 140 11.03 -8.81 -16.61
CA ARG A 140 11.49 -8.48 -17.97
C ARG A 140 10.32 -8.41 -18.94
N ALA A 141 9.42 -9.40 -18.89
CA ALA A 141 8.21 -9.42 -19.71
C ALA A 141 7.30 -8.22 -19.43
N LEU A 142 7.16 -7.82 -18.15
CA LEU A 142 6.41 -6.63 -17.76
C LEU A 142 7.00 -5.36 -18.40
N VAL A 143 8.32 -5.17 -18.32
CA VAL A 143 9.03 -4.04 -18.93
C VAL A 143 8.87 -4.04 -20.45
N GLN A 144 9.04 -5.20 -21.10
CA GLN A 144 8.93 -5.34 -22.55
C GLN A 144 7.52 -5.00 -23.06
N ARG A 145 6.47 -5.47 -22.38
CA ARG A 145 5.07 -5.18 -22.74
C ARG A 145 4.72 -3.69 -22.69
N CYS A 146 5.49 -2.89 -21.95
CA CYS A 146 5.26 -1.45 -21.87
C CYS A 146 5.87 -0.69 -23.06
N GLU A 147 6.61 -1.35 -23.97
CA GLU A 147 7.07 -0.76 -25.25
C GLU A 147 7.78 0.61 -25.11
N ARG A 148 8.54 0.82 -24.03
CA ARG A 148 9.17 2.11 -23.67
C ARG A 148 8.20 3.27 -23.35
N ASP A 149 6.94 2.98 -23.08
CA ASP A 149 6.01 3.91 -22.47
C ASP A 149 6.22 3.95 -20.94
N ALA A 150 6.75 5.08 -20.46
CA ALA A 150 7.05 5.28 -19.05
C ALA A 150 5.77 5.39 -18.19
N ALA A 151 4.66 5.89 -18.76
CA ALA A 151 3.38 5.95 -18.07
C ALA A 151 2.77 4.54 -17.94
N ALA A 152 2.81 3.74 -19.01
CA ALA A 152 2.37 2.35 -18.95
C ALA A 152 3.17 1.54 -17.93
N LEU A 153 4.50 1.73 -17.88
CA LEU A 153 5.34 1.06 -16.90
C LEU A 153 5.04 1.52 -15.46
N ARG A 154 4.79 2.82 -15.23
CA ARG A 154 4.37 3.32 -13.92
C ARG A 154 3.09 2.65 -13.43
N GLU A 155 2.07 2.58 -14.29
CA GLU A 155 0.80 1.93 -13.95
C GLU A 155 1.01 0.43 -13.69
N ALA A 156 1.77 -0.27 -14.53
CA ALA A 156 2.07 -1.69 -14.34
C ALA A 156 2.82 -1.97 -13.02
N VAL A 157 3.75 -1.10 -12.64
CA VAL A 157 4.49 -1.19 -11.37
C VAL A 157 3.56 -0.92 -10.19
N TYR A 158 2.67 0.06 -10.29
CA TYR A 158 1.67 0.32 -9.25
C TYR A 158 0.71 -0.87 -9.08
N GLU A 159 0.20 -1.45 -10.17
CA GLU A 159 -0.60 -2.69 -10.13
C GLU A 159 0.17 -3.85 -9.49
N ARG A 160 1.47 -3.99 -9.81
CA ARG A 160 2.33 -4.99 -9.18
C ARG A 160 2.41 -4.78 -7.67
N GLY A 161 2.58 -3.55 -7.23
CA GLY A 161 2.58 -3.16 -5.82
C GLY A 161 1.27 -3.52 -5.10
N LYS A 162 0.11 -3.29 -5.75
CA LYS A 162 -1.21 -3.66 -5.19
C LYS A 162 -1.27 -5.15 -4.91
N ILE A 163 -0.79 -5.96 -5.85
CA ILE A 163 -0.78 -7.42 -5.69
C ILE A 163 0.14 -7.84 -4.54
N GLU A 164 1.32 -7.24 -4.39
CA GLU A 164 2.20 -7.55 -3.25
C GLU A 164 1.52 -7.23 -1.91
N PHE A 165 0.87 -6.06 -1.82
CA PHE A 165 0.24 -5.62 -0.58
C PHE A 165 -0.99 -6.47 -0.24
N LEU A 166 -1.85 -6.73 -1.22
CA LEU A 166 -3.01 -7.62 -1.06
C LEU A 166 -2.60 -9.06 -0.79
N GLY A 167 -1.49 -9.52 -1.38
CA GLY A 167 -0.92 -10.84 -1.10
C GLY A 167 -0.43 -10.95 0.35
N HIS A 168 0.20 -9.90 0.89
CA HIS A 168 0.54 -9.83 2.31
C HIS A 168 -0.70 -9.86 3.20
N ALA A 169 -1.66 -8.98 2.96
CA ALA A 169 -2.92 -8.92 3.69
C ALA A 169 -3.64 -10.29 3.68
N GLY A 170 -3.71 -10.94 2.51
CA GLY A 170 -4.41 -12.21 2.33
C GLY A 170 -3.73 -13.40 3.00
N ARG A 171 -2.40 -13.37 3.16
CA ARG A 171 -1.67 -14.38 3.97
C ARG A 171 -1.98 -14.24 5.45
N ARG A 172 -2.27 -13.02 5.92
CA ARG A 172 -2.64 -12.76 7.32
C ARG A 172 -4.10 -13.12 7.57
N ASP A 173 -5.01 -12.60 6.74
CA ASP A 173 -6.43 -12.91 6.74
C ASP A 173 -7.05 -12.59 5.36
N PRO A 174 -7.77 -13.52 4.70
CA PRO A 174 -8.46 -13.23 3.43
C PRO A 174 -9.38 -12.01 3.48
N ARG A 175 -10.05 -11.75 4.61
CA ARG A 175 -10.94 -10.58 4.78
C ARG A 175 -10.15 -9.28 4.90
N LEU A 176 -8.93 -9.33 5.43
CA LEU A 176 -8.04 -8.18 5.46
C LEU A 176 -7.65 -7.75 4.03
N ALA A 177 -7.40 -8.72 3.13
CA ALA A 177 -7.18 -8.42 1.72
C ALA A 177 -8.43 -7.83 1.03
N GLU A 178 -9.61 -8.40 1.26
CA GLU A 178 -10.87 -7.82 0.73
C GLU A 178 -11.05 -6.37 1.19
N ARG A 179 -10.65 -6.08 2.42
CA ARG A 179 -10.73 -4.74 3.01
C ARG A 179 -9.72 -3.76 2.45
N LEU A 180 -8.46 -4.17 2.29
CA LEU A 180 -7.43 -3.38 1.63
C LEU A 180 -7.80 -3.11 0.16
N ALA A 181 -8.44 -4.06 -0.53
CA ALA A 181 -8.89 -3.90 -1.91
C ALA A 181 -9.90 -2.75 -2.11
N LEU A 182 -10.57 -2.32 -1.03
CA LEU A 182 -11.45 -1.15 -1.04
C LEU A 182 -10.69 0.19 -1.13
N ALA A 183 -9.42 0.22 -0.77
CA ALA A 183 -8.56 1.39 -0.92
C ALA A 183 -8.14 1.61 -2.39
N TYR A 184 -8.46 0.69 -3.30
CA TYR A 184 -8.15 0.82 -4.72
C TYR A 184 -9.41 1.00 -5.58
N ALA A 185 -9.27 1.74 -6.69
CA ALA A 185 -10.34 1.99 -7.65
C ALA A 185 -10.94 0.68 -8.19
N SER A 186 -10.06 -0.23 -8.56
CA SER A 186 -10.34 -1.61 -8.95
C SER A 186 -9.54 -2.53 -8.04
N ALA A 187 -10.14 -3.68 -7.72
CA ALA A 187 -9.36 -4.77 -7.14
C ALA A 187 -8.55 -5.40 -8.28
N PRO A 188 -7.28 -5.77 -8.07
CA PRO A 188 -6.61 -6.70 -8.96
C PRO A 188 -7.46 -7.97 -9.10
N ALA A 189 -7.38 -8.64 -10.24
CA ALA A 189 -8.14 -9.88 -10.45
C ALA A 189 -7.86 -10.90 -9.32
N LEU A 190 -8.90 -11.58 -8.80
CA LEU A 190 -8.79 -12.48 -7.64
C LEU A 190 -8.24 -13.88 -8.02
N PRO A 191 -7.42 -14.54 -7.17
CA PRO A 191 -6.54 -14.00 -6.15
C PRO A 191 -5.06 -14.17 -6.56
N CYS A 192 -4.43 -13.06 -6.92
CA CYS A 192 -2.99 -12.95 -7.16
C CYS A 192 -2.11 -13.19 -5.91
N ALA A 193 -2.64 -13.71 -4.79
CA ALA A 193 -1.86 -14.07 -3.61
C ALA A 193 -0.80 -15.14 -3.91
N LYS A 194 -1.06 -16.01 -4.90
CA LYS A 194 -0.08 -16.96 -5.47
C LYS A 194 0.89 -16.31 -6.46
N GLU A 195 0.67 -15.05 -6.81
CA GLU A 195 1.45 -14.29 -7.79
C GLU A 195 2.28 -13.19 -7.13
N ALA A 196 2.32 -13.11 -5.79
CA ALA A 196 3.24 -12.22 -5.08
C ALA A 196 4.69 -12.63 -5.40
N TRP A 197 5.49 -11.69 -5.88
CA TRP A 197 6.89 -11.94 -6.23
C TRP A 197 7.78 -11.81 -5.01
N LEU A 198 7.44 -10.88 -4.11
CA LEU A 198 8.26 -10.62 -2.94
C LEU A 198 8.18 -11.78 -1.94
N PRO A 199 9.29 -12.13 -1.29
CA PRO A 199 9.28 -13.05 -0.16
C PRO A 199 8.27 -12.62 0.91
N ALA A 200 7.64 -13.59 1.56
CA ALA A 200 6.53 -13.33 2.49
C ALA A 200 6.90 -12.36 3.63
N ALA A 201 8.17 -12.33 4.03
CA ALA A 201 8.70 -11.49 5.10
C ALA A 201 9.02 -10.04 4.67
N THR A 202 9.04 -9.74 3.37
CA THR A 202 9.47 -8.43 2.87
C THR A 202 8.50 -7.31 3.26
N VAL A 203 7.20 -7.47 2.98
CA VAL A 203 6.20 -6.45 3.30
C VAL A 203 6.13 -6.17 4.82
N PRO A 204 6.06 -7.19 5.71
CA PRO A 204 6.14 -6.96 7.15
C PRO A 204 7.40 -6.18 7.59
N ALA A 205 8.57 -6.51 7.03
CA ALA A 205 9.81 -5.82 7.39
C ALA A 205 9.80 -4.34 6.98
N LEU A 206 9.24 -4.03 5.81
CA LEU A 206 9.10 -2.65 5.33
C LEU A 206 8.09 -1.87 6.18
N LEU A 207 6.95 -2.46 6.50
CA LEU A 207 5.94 -1.86 7.39
C LEU A 207 6.53 -1.57 8.77
N ALA A 208 7.26 -2.52 9.36
CA ALA A 208 7.92 -2.34 10.64
C ALA A 208 8.93 -1.18 10.62
N ALA A 209 9.69 -1.03 9.53
CA ALA A 209 10.64 0.07 9.38
C ALA A 209 9.97 1.44 9.26
N LEU A 210 8.78 1.53 8.66
CA LEU A 210 8.01 2.76 8.52
C LEU A 210 7.28 3.17 9.81
N LEU A 211 6.91 2.18 10.64
CA LEU A 211 6.20 2.38 11.89
C LEU A 211 7.12 2.54 13.10
N ALA A 212 8.41 2.23 12.95
CA ALA A 212 9.40 2.45 14.00
C ALA A 212 9.50 3.95 14.32
N PRO A 213 9.54 4.35 15.61
CA PRO A 213 9.86 5.73 15.96
C PRO A 213 11.23 6.09 15.37
N PRO A 214 11.43 7.36 14.96
CA PRO A 214 12.77 7.79 14.53
C PRO A 214 13.75 7.47 15.66
N PRO A 215 14.96 6.98 15.34
CA PRO A 215 15.96 6.74 16.38
C PRO A 215 16.12 8.03 17.17
N ASP A 216 15.99 7.95 18.50
CA ASP A 216 16.25 9.07 19.39
C ASP A 216 17.58 9.68 18.97
N VAL A 217 17.54 10.92 18.49
CA VAL A 217 18.76 11.68 18.24
C VAL A 217 19.35 11.86 19.63
N GLU A 218 20.39 11.07 19.94
CA GLU A 218 21.18 11.22 21.16
C GLU A 218 21.48 12.71 21.34
N ALA A 219 20.90 13.30 22.39
CA ALA A 219 21.21 14.67 22.76
C ALA A 219 22.74 14.78 22.93
N PRO A 220 23.37 15.84 22.38
CA PRO A 220 24.81 16.00 22.53
C PRO A 220 25.14 16.01 24.03
N ALA A 221 26.04 15.11 24.43
CA ALA A 221 26.52 14.99 25.79
C ALA A 221 26.89 16.37 26.34
N GLU A 222 26.20 16.80 27.40
CA GLU A 222 26.61 17.96 28.18
C GLU A 222 28.05 17.74 28.63
N GLN A 223 28.97 18.46 28.00
CA GLN A 223 30.34 18.58 28.50
C GLN A 223 30.27 19.33 29.82
N SER A 224 30.26 18.55 30.90
CA SER A 224 30.49 19.00 32.26
C SER A 224 31.89 19.63 32.34
N HIS A 225 31.99 20.93 32.10
CA HIS A 225 33.09 21.73 32.58
C HIS A 225 32.90 21.90 34.09
N ALA A 226 33.65 21.11 34.86
CA ALA A 226 33.92 21.41 36.26
C ALA A 226 34.97 22.53 36.30
N GLU A 227 34.61 23.66 36.90
CA GLU A 227 35.53 24.61 37.51
C GLU A 227 35.67 24.30 39.01
#